data_AF-A0A7Y2YNF3-F1
#
_entry.id   AF-A0A7Y2YNF3-F1
#
_cell.length_a   1.000
_cell.length_b   1.000
_cell.length_c   1.000
_cell.angle_alpha   90.00
_cell.angle_beta   90.00
_cell.angle_gamma   90.00
#
_symmetry.space_group_name_H-M   'P 1'
#
loop_
_entity.id
_entity.type
_entity.pdbx_description
1 polymer ?
#
loop_
_entity_poly.entity_id
_entity_poly.type
_entity_poly.pdbx_seq_one_letter_code
_entity_poly.pdbx_strand_id
1 'polypeptide(L)'
;GFTYNFNENAVRERGFAGDYMIRTDGSIYGTDQTTIFADAMFKYSGFSFMGEYAKRTADDEVATEADGVTPTGDIVLTGNALNLQAGYLFKNNYEIAARFTTVEFEDITVQLPRNQYTLGVNKFIVGHKLKVQSDISYTSIDGNNANITYRLGFDLHF
;
A
#
# COMPACT_ATOMS: atom_id res chain seq x y z
N GLY A 1 13.04 -8.09 -4.99
CA GLY A 1 13.30 -9.25 -4.14
C GLY A 1 12.02 -10.03 -3.90
N PHE A 2 12.07 -10.94 -2.94
CA PHE A 2 10.91 -11.68 -2.46
C PHE A 2 11.03 -11.80 -0.94
N THR A 3 9.94 -11.57 -0.23
CA THR A 3 9.88 -11.67 1.23
C THR A 3 8.64 -12.45 1.62
N TYR A 4 8.82 -13.37 2.57
CA TYR A 4 7.76 -14.07 3.25
C TYR A 4 7.73 -13.58 4.70
N ASN A 5 6.58 -13.07 5.15
CA ASN A 5 6.38 -12.62 6.51
C ASN A 5 5.23 -13.41 7.14
N PHE A 6 5.54 -14.11 8.22
CA PHE A 6 4.57 -14.84 9.02
C PHE A 6 4.50 -14.20 10.40
N ASN A 7 3.29 -13.92 10.86
CA ASN A 7 3.00 -13.42 12.20
C ASN A 7 2.14 -14.47 12.90
N GLU A 8 2.77 -15.20 13.82
CA GLU A 8 2.09 -16.17 14.68
C GLU A 8 1.19 -15.42 15.67
N ASN A 9 -0.07 -15.85 15.76
CA ASN A 9 -1.07 -15.32 16.66
C ASN A 9 -1.17 -13.79 16.62
N ALA A 10 -1.26 -13.23 15.41
CA ALA A 10 -1.33 -11.79 15.20
C ALA A 10 -2.64 -11.24 15.76
N VAL A 11 -2.50 -10.25 16.65
CA VAL A 11 -3.61 -9.68 17.42
C VAL A 11 -4.18 -8.38 16.83
N ARG A 12 -3.71 -7.98 15.65
CA ARG A 12 -4.16 -6.78 14.94
C ARG A 12 -4.58 -7.11 13.51
N GLU A 13 -5.48 -6.33 12.97
CA GLU A 13 -6.12 -6.59 11.68
C GLU A 13 -5.21 -6.49 10.44
N ARG A 14 -3.97 -5.97 10.59
CA ARG A 14 -3.06 -5.71 9.46
C ARG A 14 -1.62 -6.16 9.77
N GLY A 15 -1.47 -7.33 10.35
CA GLY A 15 -0.19 -7.87 10.83
C GLY A 15 0.26 -7.13 12.09
N PHE A 16 1.35 -6.35 11.99
CA PHE A 16 1.84 -5.52 13.11
C PHE A 16 1.12 -4.16 13.23
N ALA A 17 0.29 -3.80 12.25
CA ALA A 17 -0.43 -2.53 12.18
C ALA A 17 -1.96 -2.75 12.28
N GLY A 18 -2.72 -1.66 12.25
CA GLY A 18 -4.19 -1.71 12.43
C GLY A 18 -4.59 -1.76 13.90
N ASP A 19 -5.88 -1.94 14.13
CA ASP A 19 -6.47 -1.95 15.47
C ASP A 19 -6.36 -3.35 16.09
N TYR A 20 -6.43 -3.42 17.42
CA TYR A 20 -6.43 -4.68 18.15
C TYR A 20 -7.81 -5.33 18.06
N MET A 21 -7.85 -6.65 17.89
CA MET A 21 -9.09 -7.42 17.84
C MET A 21 -9.51 -7.81 19.27
N ILE A 22 -10.17 -6.89 19.98
CA ILE A 22 -10.49 -7.03 21.40
C ILE A 22 -11.87 -7.67 21.56
N ARG A 23 -11.95 -8.73 22.38
CA ARG A 23 -13.20 -9.40 22.74
C ARG A 23 -13.96 -8.66 23.83
N THR A 24 -15.25 -8.93 23.96
CA THR A 24 -16.10 -8.33 25.01
C THR A 24 -15.65 -8.64 26.44
N ASP A 25 -14.97 -9.77 26.66
CA ASP A 25 -14.39 -10.15 27.95
C ASP A 25 -13.04 -9.49 28.28
N GLY A 26 -12.53 -8.66 27.36
CA GLY A 26 -11.25 -7.96 27.49
C GLY A 26 -10.02 -8.77 27.06
N SER A 27 -10.19 -10.03 26.65
CA SER A 27 -9.13 -10.80 25.99
C SER A 27 -8.92 -10.33 24.55
N ILE A 28 -7.80 -10.72 23.94
CA ILE A 28 -7.46 -10.33 22.56
C ILE A 28 -7.52 -11.55 21.66
N TYR A 29 -8.24 -11.44 20.54
CA TYR A 29 -8.26 -12.44 19.50
C TYR A 29 -6.95 -12.40 18.72
N GLY A 30 -6.44 -13.57 18.35
CA GLY A 30 -5.27 -13.69 17.51
C GLY A 30 -5.42 -14.84 16.54
N THR A 31 -4.86 -14.63 15.35
CA THR A 31 -4.94 -15.50 14.20
C THR A 31 -3.63 -15.40 13.45
N ASP A 32 -3.18 -16.49 12.85
CA ASP A 32 -1.94 -16.50 12.09
C ASP A 32 -2.14 -15.69 10.81
N GLN A 33 -1.21 -14.78 10.54
CA GLN A 33 -1.25 -13.94 9.34
C GLN A 33 0.00 -14.13 8.52
N THR A 34 -0.19 -14.37 7.23
CA THR A 34 0.90 -14.49 6.26
C THR A 34 0.83 -13.33 5.28
N THR A 35 1.95 -12.68 5.02
CA THR A 35 2.08 -11.72 3.93
C THR A 35 3.29 -12.05 3.08
N ILE A 36 3.08 -12.17 1.77
CA ILE A 36 4.15 -12.26 0.79
C ILE A 36 4.35 -10.90 0.13
N PHE A 37 5.60 -10.57 -0.15
CA PHE A 37 5.98 -9.39 -0.93
C PHE A 37 6.90 -9.81 -2.06
N ALA A 38 6.68 -9.27 -3.25
CA ALA A 38 7.56 -9.41 -4.39
C ALA A 38 7.81 -8.03 -4.99
N ASP A 39 9.07 -7.70 -5.22
CA ASP A 39 9.46 -6.40 -5.78
C ASP A 39 10.50 -6.56 -6.88
N ALA A 40 10.52 -5.60 -7.79
CA ALA A 40 11.54 -5.50 -8.82
C ALA A 40 11.82 -4.04 -9.12
N MET A 41 13.09 -3.73 -9.40
CA MET A 41 13.52 -2.40 -9.80
C MET A 41 14.46 -2.51 -10.99
N PHE A 42 14.28 -1.60 -11.94
CA PHE A 42 15.11 -1.52 -13.13
C PHE A 42 15.41 -0.06 -13.46
N LYS A 43 16.65 0.24 -13.88
CA LYS A 43 17.06 1.57 -14.31
C LYS A 43 18.01 1.46 -15.49
N TYR A 44 17.78 2.25 -16.53
CA TYR A 44 18.64 2.31 -17.70
C TYR A 44 18.48 3.62 -18.47
N SER A 45 19.59 4.32 -18.73
CA SER A 45 19.65 5.49 -19.62
C SER A 45 18.53 6.55 -19.39
N GLY A 46 18.35 6.94 -18.13
CA GLY A 46 17.32 7.90 -17.72
C GLY A 46 15.98 7.25 -17.41
N PHE A 47 15.66 6.09 -17.97
CA PHE A 47 14.46 5.33 -17.59
C PHE A 47 14.64 4.65 -16.24
N SER A 48 13.56 4.63 -15.45
CA SER A 48 13.44 3.87 -14.22
C SER A 48 12.06 3.22 -14.11
N PHE A 49 12.03 2.03 -13.52
CA PHE A 49 10.82 1.29 -13.22
C PHE A 49 10.98 0.61 -11.85
N MET A 50 9.89 0.57 -11.10
CA MET A 50 9.71 -0.16 -9.85
C MET A 50 8.34 -0.83 -9.88
N GLY A 51 8.28 -2.08 -9.45
CA GLY A 51 7.03 -2.78 -9.20
C GLY A 51 7.10 -3.48 -7.85
N GLU A 52 6.01 -3.42 -7.10
CA GLU A 52 5.85 -4.08 -5.80
C GLU A 52 4.47 -4.74 -5.76
N TYR A 53 4.43 -6.00 -5.36
CA TYR A 53 3.21 -6.77 -5.11
C TYR A 53 3.22 -7.25 -3.66
N ALA A 54 2.07 -7.22 -3.01
CA ALA A 54 1.86 -7.81 -1.71
C ALA A 54 0.56 -8.63 -1.71
N LYS A 55 0.55 -9.78 -1.03
CA LYS A 55 -0.68 -10.52 -0.70
C LYS A 55 -0.68 -10.92 0.76
N ARG A 56 -1.76 -10.60 1.47
CA ARG A 56 -2.00 -11.00 2.85
C ARG A 56 -3.13 -12.02 2.93
N THR A 57 -2.92 -13.05 3.74
CA THR A 57 -3.92 -14.04 4.15
C THR A 57 -3.91 -14.16 5.68
N ALA A 58 -4.98 -14.71 6.24
CA ALA A 58 -5.06 -15.14 7.63
C ALA A 58 -5.63 -16.56 7.68
N ASP A 59 -5.36 -17.30 8.75
CA ASP A 59 -5.98 -18.63 8.96
C ASP A 59 -7.49 -18.48 9.22
N ASP A 60 -7.84 -17.49 10.03
CA ASP A 60 -9.22 -17.04 10.27
C ASP A 60 -9.26 -15.52 10.16
N GLU A 61 -10.00 -14.96 9.19
CA GLU A 61 -10.10 -13.51 9.02
C GLU A 61 -11.05 -12.84 10.02
N VAL A 62 -12.09 -13.54 10.45
CA VAL A 62 -13.13 -12.98 11.31
C VAL A 62 -12.78 -13.23 12.77
N ALA A 63 -12.54 -12.17 13.53
CA ALA A 63 -12.31 -12.31 14.95
C ALA A 63 -13.60 -12.75 15.66
N THR A 64 -13.47 -13.73 16.56
CA THR A 64 -14.58 -14.26 17.35
C THR A 64 -14.41 -14.00 18.84
N GLU A 65 -15.54 -13.94 19.54
CA GLU A 65 -15.62 -13.92 20.99
C GLU A 65 -15.05 -15.23 21.60
N ALA A 66 -14.99 -15.31 22.93
CA ALA A 66 -14.40 -16.45 23.62
C ALA A 66 -15.17 -17.78 23.40
N ASP A 67 -16.40 -17.71 22.88
CA ASP A 67 -17.20 -18.86 22.46
C ASP A 67 -16.73 -19.48 21.13
N GLY A 68 -15.81 -18.80 20.42
CA GLY A 68 -15.22 -19.24 19.16
C GLY A 68 -16.14 -19.13 17.94
N VAL A 69 -17.35 -18.59 18.08
CA VAL A 69 -18.36 -18.58 17.00
C VAL A 69 -19.03 -17.23 16.80
N THR A 70 -19.16 -16.42 17.85
CA THR A 70 -19.80 -15.10 17.75
C THR A 70 -18.76 -14.10 17.23
N PRO A 71 -19.00 -13.38 16.12
CA PRO A 71 -18.05 -12.39 15.63
C PRO A 71 -17.92 -11.18 16.58
N THR A 72 -16.72 -10.67 16.80
CA THR A 72 -16.49 -9.40 17.52
C THR A 72 -16.88 -8.19 16.67
N GLY A 73 -16.82 -8.35 15.34
CA GLY A 73 -16.95 -7.29 14.34
C GLY A 73 -15.61 -6.87 13.74
N ASP A 74 -14.49 -7.28 14.33
CA ASP A 74 -13.15 -7.03 13.80
C ASP A 74 -12.81 -8.08 12.73
N ILE A 75 -12.13 -7.65 11.67
CA ILE A 75 -11.80 -8.50 10.53
C ILE A 75 -10.37 -8.20 10.06
N VAL A 76 -9.55 -9.24 9.90
CA VAL A 76 -8.23 -9.12 9.30
C VAL A 76 -8.36 -8.67 7.85
N LEU A 77 -7.68 -7.59 7.49
CA LEU A 77 -7.71 -7.04 6.12
C LEU A 77 -6.77 -7.84 5.20
N THR A 78 -7.30 -8.95 4.69
CA THR A 78 -6.71 -9.81 3.67
C THR A 78 -6.98 -9.29 2.25
N GLY A 79 -6.18 -9.75 1.30
CA GLY A 79 -6.24 -9.33 -0.11
C GLY A 79 -4.86 -9.08 -0.70
N ASN A 80 -4.81 -8.31 -1.79
CA ASN A 80 -3.57 -7.98 -2.48
C ASN A 80 -3.42 -6.52 -2.86
N ALA A 81 -2.18 -6.08 -2.98
CA ALA A 81 -1.83 -4.75 -3.44
C ALA A 81 -0.76 -4.83 -4.52
N LEU A 82 -0.83 -3.88 -5.46
CA LEU A 82 0.18 -3.70 -6.50
C LEU A 82 0.54 -2.21 -6.58
N ASN A 83 1.82 -1.91 -6.61
CA ASN A 83 2.36 -0.58 -6.84
C ASN A 83 3.34 -0.63 -8.02
N LEU A 84 3.03 0.08 -9.09
CA LEU A 84 3.87 0.20 -10.27
C LEU A 84 4.26 1.66 -10.45
N GLN A 85 5.55 1.94 -10.59
CA GLN A 85 6.08 3.28 -10.85
C GLN A 85 7.07 3.24 -12.00
N ALA A 86 6.96 4.19 -12.91
CA ALA A 86 7.93 4.40 -13.98
C ALA A 86 8.26 5.88 -14.09
N GLY A 87 9.48 6.19 -14.52
CA GLY A 87 9.91 7.55 -14.76
C GLY A 87 11.02 7.65 -15.78
N TYR A 88 11.16 8.82 -16.40
CA TYR A 88 12.24 9.13 -17.31
C TYR A 88 12.90 10.46 -16.93
N LEU A 89 14.18 10.40 -16.56
CA LEU A 89 15.03 11.55 -16.28
C LEU A 89 15.76 11.99 -17.56
N PHE A 90 15.43 13.19 -18.03
CA PHE A 90 16.07 13.82 -19.16
C PHE A 90 17.43 14.42 -18.77
N LYS A 91 18.32 14.59 -19.76
CA LYS A 91 19.67 15.18 -19.57
C LYS A 91 19.65 16.60 -19.00
N ASN A 92 18.55 17.32 -19.16
CA ASN A 92 18.34 18.65 -18.60
C ASN A 92 17.77 18.60 -17.17
N ASN A 93 17.79 17.44 -16.49
CA ASN A 93 17.35 17.24 -15.11
C ASN A 93 15.85 17.45 -14.86
N TYR A 94 15.03 17.36 -15.89
CA TYR A 94 13.60 17.17 -15.72
C TYR A 94 13.29 15.68 -15.67
N GLU A 95 12.31 15.28 -14.90
CA GLU A 95 11.76 13.94 -14.88
C GLU A 95 10.25 13.99 -15.05
N ILE A 96 9.73 13.06 -15.84
CA ILE A 96 8.31 12.73 -15.85
C ILE A 96 8.16 11.36 -15.22
N ALA A 97 7.21 11.21 -14.31
CA ALA A 97 6.91 9.97 -13.63
C ALA A 97 5.42 9.65 -13.67
N ALA A 98 5.10 8.37 -13.69
CA ALA A 98 3.76 7.85 -13.54
C ALA A 98 3.76 6.77 -12.46
N ARG A 99 2.69 6.71 -11.68
CA ARG A 99 2.46 5.63 -10.71
C ARG A 99 1.04 5.12 -10.81
N PHE A 100 0.89 3.82 -10.74
CA PHE A 100 -0.38 3.15 -10.54
C PHE A 100 -0.30 2.33 -9.25
N THR A 101 -1.32 2.45 -8.41
CA THR A 101 -1.44 1.64 -7.20
C THR A 101 -2.84 1.08 -7.12
N THR A 102 -2.97 -0.21 -6.82
CA THR A 102 -4.24 -0.84 -6.48
C THR A 102 -4.14 -1.58 -5.15
N VAL A 103 -5.23 -1.57 -4.40
CA VAL A 103 -5.47 -2.46 -3.27
C VAL A 103 -6.83 -3.10 -3.49
N GLU A 104 -6.82 -4.44 -3.53
CA GLU A 104 -8.01 -5.29 -3.62
C GLU A 104 -8.10 -6.07 -2.32
N PHE A 105 -9.28 -6.11 -1.73
CA PHE A 105 -9.54 -6.86 -0.51
C PHE A 105 -10.35 -8.10 -0.84
N GLU A 106 -10.21 -9.14 -0.03
CA GLU A 106 -11.11 -10.29 -0.11
C GLU A 106 -12.53 -9.87 0.34
N ASP A 107 -13.57 -10.44 -0.27
CA ASP A 107 -14.97 -10.03 -0.07
C ASP A 107 -15.39 -10.01 1.41
N ILE A 108 -14.84 -10.92 2.22
CA ILE A 108 -15.13 -11.05 3.66
C ILE A 108 -14.79 -9.78 4.45
N THR A 109 -13.83 -8.98 3.98
CA THR A 109 -13.40 -7.74 4.64
C THR A 109 -14.42 -6.61 4.52
N VAL A 110 -15.38 -6.73 3.58
CA VAL A 110 -16.37 -5.70 3.24
C VAL A 110 -15.70 -4.35 2.88
N GLN A 111 -14.43 -4.37 2.47
CA GLN A 111 -13.69 -3.18 2.03
C GLN A 111 -13.74 -3.05 0.51
N LEU A 112 -13.98 -1.83 0.05
CA LEU A 112 -14.02 -1.54 -1.38
C LEU A 112 -12.61 -1.45 -1.97
N PRO A 113 -12.37 -2.00 -3.18
CA PRO A 113 -11.08 -1.89 -3.84
C PRO A 113 -10.77 -0.44 -4.17
N ARG A 114 -9.49 -0.08 -4.17
CA ARG A 114 -9.03 1.28 -4.41
C ARG A 114 -7.92 1.33 -5.43
N ASN A 115 -8.13 2.14 -6.46
CA ASN A 115 -7.13 2.42 -7.48
C ASN A 115 -6.67 3.87 -7.38
N GLN A 116 -5.38 4.11 -7.60
CA GLN A 116 -4.80 5.44 -7.71
C GLN A 116 -3.85 5.54 -8.89
N TYR A 117 -4.03 6.60 -9.67
CA TYR A 117 -3.20 6.96 -10.81
C TYR A 117 -2.55 8.29 -10.51
N THR A 118 -1.22 8.37 -10.59
CA THR A 118 -0.45 9.59 -10.34
C THR A 118 0.39 9.91 -11.56
N LEU A 119 0.39 11.18 -11.97
CA LEU A 119 1.36 11.74 -12.90
C LEU A 119 2.16 12.82 -12.18
N GLY A 120 3.48 12.76 -12.31
CA GLY A 120 4.40 13.66 -11.65
C GLY A 120 5.41 14.27 -12.62
N VAL A 121 5.81 15.50 -12.33
CA VAL A 121 6.93 16.18 -12.99
C VAL A 121 7.87 16.69 -11.91
N ASN A 122 9.15 16.37 -12.07
CA ASN A 122 10.20 16.78 -11.14
C ASN A 122 11.27 17.57 -11.87
N LYS A 123 11.86 18.53 -11.16
CA LYS A 123 13.03 19.27 -11.61
C LYS A 123 14.11 19.20 -10.54
N PHE A 124 15.24 18.60 -10.90
CA PHE A 124 16.43 18.58 -10.06
C PHE A 124 17.29 19.81 -10.39
N ILE A 125 17.46 20.67 -9.39
CA ILE A 125 18.17 21.95 -9.56
C ILE A 125 19.65 21.77 -9.19
N VAL A 126 19.91 21.13 -8.05
CA VAL A 126 21.27 20.87 -7.56
C VAL A 126 21.39 19.39 -7.19
N GLY A 127 21.69 18.55 -8.18
CA GLY A 127 21.79 17.10 -8.00
C GLY A 127 20.60 16.54 -7.22
N HIS A 128 20.89 15.85 -6.11
CA HIS A 128 19.86 15.31 -5.20
C HIS A 128 19.57 16.21 -3.98
N LYS A 129 20.24 17.36 -3.85
CA LYS A 129 20.10 18.25 -2.68
C LYS A 129 18.92 19.20 -2.79
N LEU A 130 18.56 19.58 -4.01
CA LEU A 130 17.46 20.50 -4.27
C LEU A 130 16.62 20.00 -5.44
N LYS A 131 15.36 19.66 -5.16
CA LYS A 131 14.36 19.36 -6.20
C LYS A 131 13.03 20.06 -5.92
N VAL A 132 12.35 20.39 -7.02
CA VAL A 132 10.94 20.80 -7.02
C VAL A 132 10.15 19.69 -7.67
N GLN A 133 9.03 19.31 -7.06
CA GLN A 133 8.17 18.23 -7.51
C GLN A 133 6.73 18.71 -7.57
N SER A 134 6.01 18.29 -8.60
CA SER A 134 4.56 18.47 -8.66
C SER A 134 3.92 17.21 -9.18
N ASP A 135 2.79 16.82 -8.58
CA ASP A 135 2.04 15.65 -8.99
C ASP A 135 0.55 15.88 -8.89
N ILE A 136 -0.18 15.19 -9.78
CA ILE A 136 -1.63 15.06 -9.75
C ILE A 136 -1.97 13.59 -9.63
N SER A 137 -2.87 13.28 -8.71
CA SER A 137 -3.35 11.93 -8.45
C SER A 137 -4.86 11.87 -8.58
N TYR A 138 -5.37 10.88 -9.31
CA TYR A 138 -6.78 10.54 -9.35
C TYR A 138 -6.99 9.20 -8.62
N THR A 139 -7.97 9.17 -7.73
CA THR A 139 -8.32 7.99 -6.94
C THR A 139 -9.75 7.55 -7.28
N SER A 140 -9.95 6.26 -7.48
CA SER A 140 -11.26 5.62 -7.55
C SER A 140 -11.43 4.58 -6.45
N ILE A 141 -12.68 4.42 -6.00
CA ILE A 141 -13.09 3.42 -5.02
C ILE A 141 -14.22 2.63 -5.68
N ASP A 142 -14.04 1.31 -5.79
CA ASP A 142 -14.98 0.42 -6.47
C ASP A 142 -15.37 0.90 -7.89
N GLY A 143 -14.37 1.33 -8.66
CA GLY A 143 -14.57 1.89 -10.00
C GLY A 143 -15.20 3.28 -10.05
N ASN A 144 -15.75 3.79 -8.95
CA ASN A 144 -16.37 5.09 -8.87
C ASN A 144 -15.35 6.20 -8.57
N ASN A 145 -15.56 7.39 -9.16
CA ASN A 145 -14.74 8.56 -8.92
C ASN A 145 -14.75 8.92 -7.42
N ALA A 146 -13.58 8.95 -6.77
CA ALA A 146 -13.47 9.34 -5.37
C ALA A 146 -12.87 10.73 -5.20
N ASN A 147 -11.61 10.94 -5.61
CA ASN A 147 -10.97 12.24 -5.48
C ASN A 147 -9.89 12.52 -6.53
N ILE A 148 -9.54 13.80 -6.63
CA ILE A 148 -8.33 14.28 -7.29
C ILE A 148 -7.50 15.03 -6.25
N THR A 149 -6.21 14.72 -6.16
CA THR A 149 -5.25 15.39 -5.28
C THR A 149 -4.18 16.03 -6.13
N TYR A 150 -3.84 17.29 -5.83
CA TYR A 150 -2.71 17.98 -6.42
C TYR A 150 -1.68 18.29 -5.32
N ARG A 151 -0.40 18.09 -5.63
CA ARG A 151 0.70 18.38 -4.71
C ARG A 151 1.78 19.20 -5.42
N LEU A 152 2.33 20.16 -4.67
CA LEU A 152 3.56 20.87 -4.98
C LEU A 152 4.50 20.68 -3.79
N GLY A 153 5.74 20.30 -4.06
CA GLY A 153 6.73 20.01 -3.04
C GLY A 153 8.10 20.59 -3.37
N PHE A 154 8.82 20.93 -2.31
CA PHE A 154 10.21 21.34 -2.34
C PHE A 154 10.98 20.41 -1.43
N ASP A 155 12.14 19.94 -1.87
CA ASP A 155 13.00 19.08 -1.08
C ASP A 155 14.40 19.67 -1.04
N LEU A 156 14.90 19.86 0.18
CA LEU A 156 16.13 20.55 0.55
C LEU A 156 16.91 19.64 1.51
N HIS A 157 18.05 19.12 1.06
CA HIS A 157 18.97 18.34 1.87
C HIS A 157 20.33 19.04 1.95
N PHE A 158 20.82 19.26 3.18
CA PHE A 158 22.12 19.91 3.45
C PHE A 158 23.24 18.87 3.59
#